data_AF-A0A6G1Z194-F1
#
_entry.id   AF-A0A6G1Z194-F1
#
_cell.length_a   1.000
_cell.length_b   1.000
_cell.length_c   1.000
_cell.angle_alpha   90.00
_cell.angle_beta   90.00
_cell.angle_gamma   90.00
#
_symmetry.space_group_name_H-M   'P 1'
#
loop_
_entity.id
_entity.type
_entity.pdbx_description
1 polymer ?
#
loop_
_entity_poly.entity_id
_entity_poly.type
_entity_poly.pdbx_seq_one_letter_code
_entity_poly.pdbx_strand_id
1 'polypeptide(L)'
;MALTPEQQKVEVAIRAICEDNKFATVEDITNRVPLSRQTVLDNVDIVVAEHNYIQSQHVGKAKVYYVTEFKLEPIRTSDTDAVIRLESETDADYAEVRTAPKYSEFDFEVHWYDYQLNEIENHVPTDAELGQVVGRYATKPVTIKFYAK
;
A
#
# COMPACT_ATOMS: atom_id res chain seq x y z
N MET A 1 2.85 -10.07 -13.91
CA MET A 1 1.65 -9.91 -14.76
C MET A 1 0.66 -9.01 -14.01
N ALA A 2 -0.35 -8.42 -14.66
CA ALA A 2 -1.40 -7.72 -13.90
C ALA A 2 -2.27 -8.76 -13.19
N LEU A 3 -2.51 -8.59 -11.89
CA LEU A 3 -3.41 -9.45 -11.12
C LEU A 3 -4.84 -9.39 -11.67
N THR A 4 -5.57 -10.51 -11.57
CA THR A 4 -7.01 -10.51 -11.84
C THR A 4 -7.78 -9.79 -10.71
N PRO A 5 -9.03 -9.36 -10.95
CA PRO A 5 -9.84 -8.72 -9.91
C PRO A 5 -10.04 -9.58 -8.65
N GLU A 6 -10.04 -10.90 -8.79
CA GLU A 6 -10.13 -11.82 -7.65
C GLU A 6 -8.81 -11.88 -6.87
N GLN A 7 -7.68 -11.87 -7.58
CA GLN A 7 -6.35 -11.86 -6.97
C GLN A 7 -6.08 -10.54 -6.23
N GLN A 8 -6.49 -9.41 -6.80
CA GLN A 8 -6.42 -8.11 -6.11
C GLN A 8 -7.20 -8.12 -4.79
N LYS A 9 -8.41 -8.71 -4.77
CA LYS A 9 -9.19 -8.85 -3.54
C LYS A 9 -8.46 -9.70 -2.48
N VAL A 10 -7.82 -10.80 -2.91
CA VAL A 10 -7.03 -11.66 -2.01
C VAL A 10 -5.82 -10.92 -1.46
N GLU A 11 -5.09 -10.18 -2.30
CA GLU A 11 -3.95 -9.34 -1.91
C GLU A 11 -4.37 -8.29 -0.85
N VAL A 12 -5.38 -7.48 -1.16
CA VAL A 12 -5.92 -6.44 -0.26
C VAL A 12 -6.35 -7.05 1.07
N ALA A 13 -6.98 -8.23 1.05
CA ALA A 13 -7.38 -8.92 2.27
C ALA A 13 -6.19 -9.41 3.10
N ILE A 14 -5.18 -10.03 2.49
CA ILE A 14 -3.95 -10.44 3.19
C ILE A 14 -3.32 -9.23 3.86
N ARG A 15 -3.19 -8.13 3.12
CA ARG A 15 -2.61 -6.89 3.62
C ARG A 15 -3.40 -6.37 4.80
N ALA A 16 -4.70 -6.13 4.66
CA ALA A 16 -5.56 -5.63 5.73
C ALA A 16 -5.53 -6.54 6.98
N ILE A 17 -5.56 -7.86 6.82
CA ILE A 17 -5.47 -8.80 7.95
C ILE A 17 -4.10 -8.71 8.62
N CYS A 18 -3.03 -8.55 7.82
CA CYS A 18 -1.66 -8.43 8.33
C CYS A 18 -1.36 -7.08 9.01
N GLU A 19 -2.27 -6.10 8.88
CA GLU A 19 -2.22 -4.85 9.65
C GLU A 19 -2.75 -5.06 11.06
N ASP A 20 -3.91 -5.73 11.16
CA ASP A 20 -4.57 -6.04 12.43
C ASP A 20 -3.86 -7.18 13.19
N ASN A 21 -3.27 -8.13 12.46
CA ASN A 21 -2.66 -9.36 12.97
C ASN A 21 -1.30 -9.60 12.31
N LYS A 22 -0.39 -10.35 12.93
CA LYS A 22 0.92 -10.62 12.31
C LYS A 22 0.87 -11.55 11.09
N PHE A 23 -0.24 -12.26 10.88
CA PHE A 23 -0.40 -13.26 9.84
C PHE A 23 -1.87 -13.45 9.48
N ALA A 24 -2.12 -13.83 8.22
CA ALA A 24 -3.42 -14.18 7.67
C ALA A 24 -3.46 -15.68 7.35
N THR A 25 -4.60 -16.34 7.61
CA THR A 25 -4.88 -17.69 7.12
C THR A 25 -5.84 -17.65 5.93
N VAL A 26 -5.93 -18.76 5.19
CA VAL A 26 -6.96 -18.93 4.15
C VAL A 26 -8.37 -18.69 4.71
N GLU A 27 -8.63 -19.11 5.94
CA GLU A 27 -9.92 -18.94 6.60
C GLU A 27 -10.20 -17.46 6.87
N ASP A 28 -9.22 -16.72 7.39
CA ASP A 28 -9.35 -15.28 7.63
C ASP A 28 -9.60 -14.50 6.34
N ILE A 29 -8.85 -14.85 5.28
CA ILE A 29 -9.02 -14.24 3.96
C ILE A 29 -10.43 -14.52 3.45
N THR A 30 -10.88 -15.79 3.49
CA THR A 30 -12.22 -16.21 3.05
C THR A 30 -13.33 -15.49 3.83
N ASN A 31 -13.12 -15.20 5.11
CA ASN A 31 -14.08 -14.48 5.94
C ASN A 31 -14.16 -12.98 5.59
N ARG A 32 -13.11 -12.42 4.99
CA ARG A 32 -13.01 -10.99 4.68
C ARG A 32 -13.44 -10.64 3.25
N VAL A 33 -13.28 -11.56 2.31
CA VAL A 33 -13.65 -11.34 0.89
C VAL A 33 -14.86 -12.18 0.49
N PRO A 34 -15.71 -11.70 -0.43
CA PRO A 34 -16.84 -12.47 -0.94
C PRO A 34 -16.41 -13.52 -1.98
N LEU A 35 -15.43 -14.38 -1.63
CA LEU A 35 -14.92 -15.46 -2.46
C LEU A 35 -15.06 -16.80 -1.73
N SER A 36 -15.19 -17.89 -2.48
CA SER A 36 -15.22 -19.22 -1.89
C SER A 36 -13.84 -19.61 -1.35
N ARG A 37 -13.78 -20.47 -0.34
CA ARG A 37 -12.51 -21.00 0.19
C ARG A 37 -11.63 -21.62 -0.91
N GLN A 38 -12.24 -22.32 -1.86
CA GLN A 38 -11.52 -22.92 -2.99
C GLN A 38 -10.91 -21.85 -3.90
N THR A 39 -11.69 -20.81 -4.23
CA THR A 39 -11.21 -19.66 -5.01
C THR A 39 -10.05 -18.94 -4.33
N VAL A 40 -10.09 -18.79 -3.00
CA VAL A 40 -8.97 -18.21 -2.23
C VAL A 40 -7.74 -19.10 -2.33
N LEU A 41 -7.87 -20.43 -2.15
CA LEU A 41 -6.75 -21.37 -2.29
C LEU A 41 -6.12 -21.33 -3.67
N ASP A 42 -6.93 -21.25 -4.72
CA ASP A 42 -6.46 -21.25 -6.11
C ASP A 42 -5.70 -19.96 -6.45
N ASN A 43 -6.03 -18.84 -5.80
CA ASN A 43 -5.44 -17.53 -6.10
C ASN A 43 -4.33 -17.09 -5.13
N VAL A 44 -4.39 -17.50 -3.86
CA VAL A 44 -3.49 -16.98 -2.81
C VAL A 44 -2.02 -17.30 -3.10
N ASP A 45 -1.73 -18.48 -3.64
CA ASP A 45 -0.36 -18.87 -3.97
C ASP A 45 0.15 -18.15 -5.22
N ILE A 46 -0.74 -17.75 -6.14
CA ILE A 46 -0.40 -16.89 -7.29
C ILE A 46 -0.08 -15.47 -6.79
N VAL A 47 -0.91 -14.92 -5.90
CA VAL A 47 -0.68 -13.62 -5.27
C VAL A 47 0.67 -13.59 -4.54
N VAL A 48 1.00 -14.63 -3.78
CA VAL A 48 2.30 -14.76 -3.11
C VAL A 48 3.46 -14.85 -4.12
N ALA A 49 3.27 -15.52 -5.26
CA ALA A 49 4.31 -15.67 -6.27
C ALA A 49 4.57 -14.36 -7.05
N GLU A 50 3.52 -13.58 -7.32
CA GLU A 50 3.63 -12.30 -8.04
C GLU A 50 4.13 -11.16 -7.15
N HIS A 51 3.97 -11.27 -5.82
CA HIS A 51 4.34 -10.22 -4.88
C HIS A 51 5.46 -10.61 -3.91
N ASN A 52 6.62 -9.96 -4.07
CA ASN A 52 7.81 -10.18 -3.24
C ASN A 52 7.66 -9.79 -1.75
N TYR A 53 6.59 -9.11 -1.39
CA TYR A 53 6.32 -8.62 -0.04
C TYR A 53 5.32 -9.49 0.72
N ILE A 54 4.60 -10.39 0.05
CA ILE A 54 3.75 -11.39 0.71
C ILE A 54 4.54 -12.67 0.74
N GLN A 55 4.77 -13.20 1.93
CA GLN A 55 5.39 -14.51 2.10
C GLN A 55 4.43 -15.48 2.76
N SER A 56 4.70 -16.77 2.57
CA SER A 56 3.96 -17.82 3.24
C SER A 56 4.92 -18.70 4.04
N GLN A 57 4.46 -19.19 5.19
CA GLN A 57 5.16 -20.17 6.00
C GLN A 57 4.18 -21.18 6.57
N HIS A 58 4.68 -22.37 6.90
CA HIS A 58 3.89 -23.36 7.62
C HIS A 58 4.09 -23.21 9.13
N VAL A 59 2.98 -23.00 9.85
CA VAL A 59 2.93 -23.02 11.32
C VAL A 59 2.10 -24.24 11.71
N GLY A 60 2.80 -25.31 12.10
CA GLY A 60 2.17 -26.61 12.34
C GLY A 60 1.56 -27.17 11.05
N LYS A 61 0.23 -27.38 11.04
CA LYS A 61 -0.52 -27.85 9.86
C LYS A 61 -1.13 -26.71 9.02
N ALA A 62 -1.08 -25.48 9.51
CA ALA A 62 -1.65 -24.33 8.82
C ALA A 62 -0.60 -23.66 7.92
N LYS A 63 -0.98 -23.27 6.71
CA LYS A 63 -0.22 -22.32 5.89
C LYS A 63 -0.71 -20.93 6.26
N VAL A 64 0.22 -20.09 6.71
CA VAL A 64 -0.05 -18.69 7.05
C VAL A 64 0.67 -17.79 6.06
N TYR A 65 0.06 -16.65 5.79
CA TYR A 65 0.54 -15.61 4.90
C TYR A 65 0.87 -14.39 5.74
N TYR A 66 1.96 -13.71 5.44
CA TYR A 66 2.38 -12.54 6.19
C TYR A 66 3.07 -11.56 5.25
N VAL A 67 3.00 -10.28 5.60
CA VAL A 67 3.68 -9.25 4.84
C VAL A 67 5.04 -8.99 5.48
N THR A 68 6.12 -9.08 4.69
CA THR A 68 7.48 -9.22 5.23
C THR A 68 8.09 -7.97 5.85
N GLU A 69 7.54 -6.77 5.63
CA GLU A 69 7.74 -5.58 6.47
C GLU A 69 7.18 -4.36 5.74
N PHE A 70 6.74 -3.36 6.50
CA PHE A 70 6.47 -2.01 6.02
C PHE A 70 7.74 -1.42 5.40
N LYS A 71 7.76 -1.26 4.08
CA LYS A 71 8.89 -0.68 3.38
C LYS A 71 8.76 0.84 3.30
N LEU A 72 8.72 1.52 4.45
CA LEU A 72 8.78 2.99 4.48
C LEU A 72 10.20 3.49 4.19
N GLU A 73 11.21 2.78 4.69
CA GLU A 73 12.62 3.19 4.58
C GLU A 73 13.15 3.21 3.13
N PRO A 74 12.82 2.27 2.24
CA PRO A 74 13.33 2.31 0.87
C PRO A 74 12.71 3.43 0.00
N ILE A 75 11.57 4.00 0.39
CA ILE A 75 10.96 5.16 -0.29
C ILE A 75 11.73 6.44 0.04
N ARG A 76 12.36 6.50 1.22
CA ARG A 76 13.03 7.72 1.68
C ARG A 76 14.25 8.04 0.84
N THR A 77 14.24 9.23 0.25
CA THR A 77 15.35 9.94 -0.37
C THR A 77 15.94 10.97 0.61
N SER A 78 17.00 11.67 0.20
CA SER A 78 17.56 12.79 0.99
C SER A 78 16.59 13.96 1.16
N ASP A 79 15.61 14.07 0.27
CA ASP A 79 14.67 15.19 0.21
C ASP A 79 13.33 14.85 0.86
N THR A 80 13.15 13.62 1.35
CA THR A 80 11.92 13.17 2.00
C THR A 80 11.73 13.84 3.35
N ASP A 81 10.65 14.59 3.49
CA ASP A 81 10.16 15.03 4.80
C ASP A 81 9.40 13.87 5.48
N ALA A 82 8.50 13.25 4.72
CA ALA A 82 7.56 12.28 5.26
C ALA A 82 7.27 11.15 4.27
N VAL A 83 7.09 9.95 4.81
CA VAL A 83 6.39 8.86 4.13
C VAL A 83 5.14 8.57 4.94
N ILE A 84 4.01 8.47 4.24
CA ILE A 84 2.68 8.26 4.79
C ILE A 84 2.15 7.00 4.14
N ARG A 85 1.68 6.08 4.97
CA ARG A 85 0.91 4.95 4.48
C ARG A 85 -0.52 5.40 4.27
N LEU A 86 -1.09 5.07 3.12
CA LEU A 86 -2.45 5.40 2.78
C LEU A 86 -3.39 4.29 3.21
N GLU A 87 -4.44 4.67 3.93
CA GLU A 87 -5.60 3.84 4.17
C GLU A 87 -6.59 4.09 3.02
N SER A 88 -6.36 3.45 1.87
CA SER A 88 -7.14 3.67 0.64
C SER A 88 -7.31 2.36 -0.15
N GLU A 89 -8.37 2.29 -0.97
CA GLU A 89 -8.64 1.18 -1.91
C GLU A 89 -8.15 1.48 -3.35
N THR A 90 -7.37 2.54 -3.53
CA THR A 90 -6.80 2.91 -4.82
C THR A 90 -5.55 2.09 -5.15
N ASP A 91 -4.89 2.41 -6.26
CA ASP A 91 -3.60 1.89 -6.67
C ASP A 91 -2.42 2.40 -5.82
N ALA A 92 -2.60 3.46 -5.01
CA ALA A 92 -1.56 4.03 -4.16
C ALA A 92 -1.65 3.54 -2.71
N ASP A 93 -0.53 3.01 -2.22
CA ASP A 93 -0.38 2.48 -0.86
C ASP A 93 0.47 3.36 0.04
N TYR A 94 1.35 4.16 -0.56
CA TYR A 94 2.18 5.13 0.13
C TYR A 94 2.20 6.47 -0.59
N ALA A 95 2.33 7.53 0.19
CA ALA A 95 2.64 8.87 -0.26
C ALA A 95 3.96 9.32 0.35
N GLU A 96 4.92 9.68 -0.49
CA GLU A 96 6.14 10.36 -0.09
C GLU A 96 5.97 11.87 -0.28
N VAL A 97 6.19 12.63 0.78
CA VAL A 97 6.25 14.09 0.72
C VAL A 97 7.71 14.50 0.67
N ARG A 98 8.14 15.04 -0.47
CA ARG A 98 9.49 15.53 -0.72
C ARG A 98 9.54 17.05 -0.62
N THR A 99 10.66 17.58 -0.16
CA THR A 99 10.97 19.01 -0.28
C THR A 99 11.03 19.37 -1.76
N ALA A 100 10.29 20.39 -2.16
CA ALA A 100 10.27 20.80 -3.56
C ALA A 100 11.65 21.38 -3.99
N PRO A 101 11.97 21.34 -5.29
CA PRO A 101 13.20 21.95 -5.79
C PRO A 101 13.32 23.42 -5.42
N LYS A 102 14.57 23.92 -5.26
CA LYS A 102 14.90 25.28 -4.79
C LYS A 102 14.19 26.46 -5.50
N TYR A 103 13.67 26.23 -6.71
CA TYR A 103 12.97 27.25 -7.52
C TYR A 103 11.48 26.95 -7.72
N SER A 104 10.91 26.03 -6.94
CA SER A 104 9.47 25.75 -6.95
C SER A 104 8.70 26.83 -6.20
N GLU A 105 7.45 27.06 -6.61
CA GLU A 105 6.48 27.86 -5.85
C GLU A 105 5.84 27.07 -4.68
N PHE A 106 6.12 25.77 -4.64
CA PHE A 106 5.65 24.85 -3.59
C PHE A 106 6.76 24.59 -2.58
N ASP A 107 6.41 24.37 -1.31
CA ASP A 107 7.32 23.89 -0.28
C ASP A 107 7.59 22.39 -0.45
N PHE A 108 6.56 21.63 -0.85
CA PHE A 108 6.62 20.17 -0.97
C PHE A 108 5.96 19.64 -2.25
N GLU A 109 6.41 18.46 -2.69
CA GLU A 109 5.80 17.67 -3.75
C GLU A 109 5.45 16.26 -3.24
N VAL A 110 4.31 15.73 -3.66
CA VAL A 110 3.84 14.40 -3.25
C VAL A 110 4.04 13.40 -4.38
N HIS A 111 4.72 12.31 -4.07
CA HIS A 111 4.91 11.16 -4.94
C HIS A 111 4.14 9.97 -4.39
N TRP A 112 3.46 9.25 -5.27
CA TRP A 112 2.59 8.13 -4.91
C TRP A 112 3.28 6.82 -5.25
N TYR A 113 3.15 5.82 -4.39
CA TYR A 113 3.78 4.51 -4.58
C TYR A 113 2.77 3.40 -4.35
N ASP A 114 2.88 2.35 -5.16
CA ASP A 114 2.19 1.09 -4.91
C ASP A 114 2.84 0.34 -3.73
N TYR A 115 2.25 -0.78 -3.34
CA TYR A 115 2.79 -1.59 -2.25
C TYR A 115 4.22 -2.11 -2.50
N GLN A 116 4.56 -2.29 -3.78
CA GLN A 116 5.87 -2.77 -4.22
C GLN A 116 6.92 -1.65 -4.27
N LEU A 117 6.54 -0.41 -3.95
CA LEU A 117 7.35 0.80 -4.01
C LEU A 117 7.66 1.27 -5.43
N ASN A 118 6.84 0.90 -6.41
CA ASN A 118 6.91 1.51 -7.73
C ASN A 118 6.18 2.85 -7.69
N GLU A 119 6.82 3.89 -8.24
CA GLU A 119 6.22 5.22 -8.33
C GLU A 119 5.06 5.23 -9.33
N ILE A 120 3.93 5.81 -8.93
CA ILE A 120 2.72 5.92 -9.74
C ILE A 120 2.62 7.36 -10.23
N GLU A 121 3.18 7.63 -11.41
CA GLU A 121 3.28 8.99 -11.97
C GLU A 121 1.91 9.66 -12.25
N ASN A 122 0.85 8.87 -12.47
CA ASN A 122 -0.47 9.35 -12.89
C ASN A 122 -1.58 9.01 -11.88
N HIS A 123 -1.23 8.82 -10.60
CA HIS A 123 -2.23 8.61 -9.55
C HIS A 123 -3.17 9.81 -9.46
N VAL A 124 -4.47 9.55 -9.31
CA VAL A 124 -5.47 10.60 -9.06
C VAL A 124 -5.90 10.46 -7.60
N PRO A 125 -5.40 11.31 -6.70
CA PRO A 125 -5.66 11.15 -5.28
C PRO A 125 -7.10 11.44 -4.92
N THR A 126 -7.64 10.65 -4.01
CA THR A 126 -8.97 10.89 -3.40
C THR A 126 -8.89 11.94 -2.30
N ASP A 127 -10.02 12.56 -1.96
CA ASP A 127 -10.11 13.51 -0.85
C ASP A 127 -9.62 12.90 0.49
N ALA A 128 -9.82 11.59 0.67
CA ALA A 128 -9.35 10.86 1.85
C ALA A 128 -7.82 10.78 1.90
N GLU A 129 -7.17 10.47 0.77
CA GLU A 129 -5.72 10.42 0.65
C GLU A 129 -5.10 11.81 0.82
N LEU A 130 -5.68 12.83 0.19
CA LEU A 130 -5.28 14.22 0.39
C LEU A 130 -5.38 14.62 1.87
N GLY A 131 -6.47 14.24 2.54
CA GLY A 131 -6.67 14.49 3.97
C GLY A 131 -5.60 13.82 4.86
N GLN A 132 -5.20 12.59 4.54
CA GLN A 132 -4.13 11.88 5.25
C GLN A 132 -2.77 12.58 5.08
N VAL A 133 -2.48 13.09 3.87
CA VAL A 133 -1.22 13.82 3.61
C VAL A 133 -1.21 15.19 4.29
N VAL A 134 -2.25 16.00 4.05
CA VAL A 134 -2.34 17.38 4.57
C VAL A 134 -2.51 17.41 6.08
N GLY A 135 -3.19 16.43 6.68
CA GLY A 135 -3.39 16.34 8.11
C GLY A 135 -2.09 16.37 8.93
N ARG A 136 -0.98 15.94 8.34
CA ARG A 136 0.36 15.99 8.97
C ARG A 136 0.90 17.42 9.16
N TYR A 137 0.45 18.36 8.33
CA TYR A 137 0.93 19.74 8.32
C TYR A 137 -0.09 20.75 8.87
N ALA A 138 -1.14 20.28 9.55
CA ALA A 138 -2.25 21.12 10.02
C ALA A 138 -1.83 22.33 10.90
N THR A 139 -0.64 22.28 11.51
CA THR A 139 -0.13 23.32 12.40
C THR A 139 0.78 24.36 11.72
N LYS A 140 1.14 24.18 10.45
CA LYS A 140 2.03 25.11 9.72
C LYS A 140 1.47 25.36 8.30
N PRO A 141 1.30 26.62 7.87
CA PRO A 141 0.93 26.88 6.49
C PRO A 141 2.10 26.44 5.59
N VAL A 142 1.81 25.52 4.68
CA VAL A 142 2.75 24.99 3.68
C VAL A 142 2.05 24.87 2.33
N THR A 143 2.78 25.03 1.23
CA THR A 143 2.26 24.77 -0.12
C THR A 143 2.70 23.38 -0.58
N ILE A 144 1.73 22.52 -0.88
CA ILE A 144 1.98 21.14 -1.29
C ILE A 144 1.46 20.94 -2.71
N LYS A 145 2.31 20.46 -3.60
CA LYS A 145 1.95 20.07 -4.96
C LYS A 145 1.50 18.61 -4.98
N PHE A 146 0.27 18.40 -5.44
CA PHE A 146 -0.24 17.08 -5.80
C PHE A 146 -0.25 16.96 -7.31
N TYR A 147 0.40 15.92 -7.84
CA TYR A 147 0.26 15.58 -9.24
C TYR A 147 -1.09 14.91 -9.44
N ALA A 148 -1.97 15.55 -10.22
CA ALA A 148 -3.23 15.01 -10.71
C ALA A 148 -3.33 15.36 -12.20
N LYS A 149 -3.87 14.45 -13.00
CA LYS A 149 -4.02 14.66 -14.44
C LYS A 149 -5.35 15.35 -14.78
#